data_AF-A0A1I7TCJ4-F1
#
_entry.id   AF-A0A1I7TCJ4-F1
#
_cell.length_a   1.000
_cell.length_b   1.000
_cell.length_c   1.000
_cell.angle_alpha   90.00
_cell.angle_beta   90.00
_cell.angle_gamma   90.00
#
_symmetry.space_group_name_H-M   'P 1'
#
loop_
_entity.id
_entity.type
_entity.pdbx_description
1 polymer ?
#
loop_
_entity_poly.entity_id
_entity_poly.type
_entity_poly.pdbx_seq_one_letter_code
_entity_poly.pdbx_strand_id
1 'polypeptide(L)'
;MTKPLNYDCWSSIIDKMDANKRFEISRQCPSLKKLEESLPLYIDYLKFEAGFGPHIMTINRTTYTIGTVRVYPKGKRIPLCHQEENEEGGVAFDFGQFGFADPQEQPRQAPRRAEMSWKALVYEEKRFHGIRRFVDYLRHRRPSEPRMDFDLVYSKDWGDADLFDDIEESRNKLQAYYNVRDKSRVIYKPMSQLKIESPNEKMIVKRSTKRLKDCEGKLFKRLFGNRDSINRYSREFQIKKVTILKDAYEHKDYSDVVRGWMQHERPIGSYCSVNLRDRRIAFETILKLEDYGVRVDERCIHLSMNEDSKVQVIFWPLETEPVWVLKWEVIAV
;
A
#
# COMPACT_ATOMS: atom_id res chain seq x y z
N MET A 1 48.54 8.19 7.73
CA MET A 1 47.22 8.84 7.65
C MET A 1 46.68 8.63 6.24
N THR A 2 45.54 7.97 6.09
CA THR A 2 44.87 7.82 4.79
C THR A 2 44.28 9.16 4.38
N LYS A 3 44.63 9.66 3.19
CA LYS A 3 44.00 10.87 2.65
C LYS A 3 42.50 10.59 2.46
N PRO A 4 41.59 11.43 2.97
CA PRO A 4 40.17 11.28 2.70
C PRO A 4 39.94 11.39 1.19
N LEU A 5 39.07 10.52 0.66
CA LEU A 5 38.67 10.55 -0.75
C LEU A 5 38.13 11.94 -1.12
N ASN A 6 38.59 12.46 -2.26
CA ASN A 6 38.12 13.73 -2.81
C ASN A 6 36.61 13.67 -3.12
N TYR A 7 35.93 14.81 -3.05
CA TYR A 7 34.48 14.95 -3.26
C TYR A 7 34.02 14.42 -4.62
N ASP A 8 34.82 14.63 -5.68
CA ASP A 8 34.53 14.13 -7.03
C ASP A 8 34.55 12.60 -7.11
N CYS A 9 35.41 11.94 -6.32
CA CYS A 9 35.44 10.49 -6.22
C CYS A 9 34.19 9.95 -5.53
N TRP A 10 33.72 10.63 -4.47
CA TRP A 10 32.48 10.27 -3.79
C TRP A 10 31.26 10.39 -4.69
N SER A 11 31.19 11.45 -5.50
CA SER A 11 30.11 11.66 -6.45
C SER A 11 30.00 10.48 -7.43
N SER A 12 31.13 10.08 -8.03
CA SER A 12 31.21 8.98 -8.97
C SER A 12 30.86 7.62 -8.33
N ILE A 13 31.29 7.39 -7.08
CA ILE A 13 30.97 6.17 -6.35
C ILE A 13 29.47 6.12 -6.07
N ILE A 14 28.91 7.15 -5.44
CA ILE A 14 27.49 7.20 -5.02
C ILE A 14 26.55 7.09 -6.23
N ASP A 15 26.88 7.71 -7.37
CA ASP A 15 26.10 7.61 -8.61
C ASP A 15 25.94 6.16 -9.11
N LYS A 16 26.97 5.32 -8.91
CA LYS A 16 26.97 3.91 -9.35
C LYS A 16 26.46 2.93 -8.30
N MET A 17 26.10 3.39 -7.10
CA MET A 17 25.61 2.52 -6.02
C MET A 17 24.13 2.16 -6.20
N ASP A 18 23.77 0.96 -5.75
CA ASP A 18 22.38 0.54 -5.60
C ASP A 18 21.58 1.54 -4.75
N ALA A 19 20.34 1.81 -5.15
CA ALA A 19 19.46 2.77 -4.49
C ALA A 19 19.34 2.53 -2.98
N ASN A 20 19.18 1.28 -2.54
CA ASN A 20 19.04 0.96 -1.13
C ASN A 20 20.31 1.26 -0.35
N LYS A 21 21.49 1.00 -0.95
CA LYS A 21 22.78 1.34 -0.36
C LYS A 21 23.00 2.83 -0.23
N ARG A 22 22.54 3.62 -1.19
CA ARG A 22 22.54 5.09 -1.10
C ARG A 22 21.68 5.57 0.07
N PHE A 23 20.49 4.97 0.27
CA PHE A 23 19.63 5.31 1.41
C PHE A 23 20.29 4.97 2.75
N GLU A 24 21.02 3.85 2.82
CA GLU A 24 21.80 3.48 4.01
C GLU A 24 22.90 4.48 4.31
N ILE A 25 23.67 4.90 3.29
CA ILE A 25 24.71 5.92 3.42
C ILE A 25 24.13 7.25 3.88
N SER A 26 23.07 7.72 3.25
CA SER A 26 22.38 8.97 3.63
C SER A 26 21.92 8.94 5.09
N ARG A 27 21.53 7.75 5.59
CA ARG A 27 21.12 7.53 6.99
C ARG A 27 22.30 7.46 7.95
N GLN A 28 23.39 6.78 7.60
CA GLN A 28 24.53 6.53 8.50
C GLN A 28 25.58 7.65 8.46
N CYS A 29 25.66 8.39 7.35
CA CYS A 29 26.65 9.43 7.09
C CYS A 29 25.97 10.73 6.65
N PRO A 30 25.46 11.54 7.59
CA PRO A 30 24.74 12.79 7.27
C PRO A 30 25.57 13.81 6.47
N SER A 31 26.91 13.75 6.54
CA SER A 31 27.81 14.61 5.75
C SER A 31 27.73 14.35 4.25
N LEU A 32 27.43 13.11 3.83
CA LEU A 32 27.28 12.72 2.42
C LEU A 32 25.84 12.86 1.93
N LYS A 33 24.88 13.11 2.82
CA LYS A 33 23.46 13.17 2.48
C LYS A 33 23.16 14.22 1.40
N LYS A 34 23.72 15.43 1.52
CA LYS A 34 23.48 16.49 0.51
C LYS A 34 24.03 16.11 -0.87
N LEU A 35 25.21 15.48 -0.90
CA LEU A 35 25.80 14.98 -2.14
C LEU A 35 24.91 13.88 -2.74
N GLU A 36 24.50 12.90 -1.94
CA GLU A 36 23.63 11.81 -2.38
C GLU A 36 22.27 12.31 -2.90
N GLU A 37 21.65 13.28 -2.23
CA GLU A 37 20.38 13.89 -2.66
C GLU A 37 20.53 14.71 -3.96
N SER A 38 21.69 15.32 -4.19
CA SER A 38 21.97 16.07 -5.44
C SER A 38 22.18 15.17 -6.66
N LEU A 39 22.49 13.88 -6.44
CA LEU A 39 22.73 12.93 -7.52
C LEU A 39 21.43 12.26 -7.98
N PRO A 40 21.22 12.07 -9.30
CA PRO A 40 20.08 11.33 -9.81
C PRO A 40 20.01 9.93 -9.19
N LEU A 41 18.83 9.51 -8.74
CA LEU A 41 18.64 8.17 -8.17
C LEU A 41 18.22 7.21 -9.26
N TYR A 42 18.98 6.12 -9.46
CA TYR A 42 18.62 5.06 -10.39
C TYR A 42 18.07 3.83 -9.66
N ILE A 43 16.88 3.37 -10.05
CA ILE A 43 16.19 2.20 -9.49
C ILE A 43 15.93 1.23 -10.63
N ASP A 44 16.28 -0.05 -10.51
CA ASP A 44 16.04 -1.04 -11.56
C ASP A 44 14.60 -1.59 -11.51
N TYR A 45 14.07 -1.74 -10.29
CA TYR A 45 12.75 -2.28 -10.04
C TYR A 45 12.06 -1.52 -8.90
N LEU A 46 10.82 -1.09 -9.13
CA LEU A 46 9.99 -0.44 -8.12
C LEU A 46 8.58 -1.01 -8.22
N LYS A 47 8.08 -1.58 -7.12
CA LYS A 47 6.71 -2.10 -7.01
C LYS A 47 6.06 -1.54 -5.75
N PHE A 48 4.78 -1.20 -5.84
CA PHE A 48 3.93 -0.86 -4.70
C PHE A 48 2.79 -1.87 -4.64
N GLU A 49 2.53 -2.41 -3.46
CA GLU A 49 1.41 -3.31 -3.21
C GLU A 49 0.56 -2.71 -2.11
N ALA A 50 -0.72 -2.58 -2.37
CA ALA A 50 -1.69 -2.04 -1.44
C ALA A 50 -2.85 -3.02 -1.32
N GLY A 51 -3.42 -3.16 -0.13
CA GLY A 51 -4.50 -4.10 0.14
C GLY A 51 -5.07 -3.88 1.54
N PHE A 52 -5.77 -4.86 2.09
CA PHE A 52 -6.23 -4.84 3.48
C PHE A 52 -5.08 -5.12 4.49
N GLY A 53 -3.99 -5.74 4.03
CA GLY A 53 -2.75 -5.96 4.77
C GLY A 53 -1.86 -4.71 4.85
N PRO A 54 -0.56 -4.85 5.17
CA PRO A 54 0.34 -3.71 5.24
C PRO A 54 0.63 -3.13 3.85
N HIS A 55 1.10 -1.88 3.80
CA HIS A 55 1.61 -1.29 2.57
C HIS A 55 3.00 -1.84 2.27
N ILE A 56 3.20 -2.37 1.07
CA ILE A 56 4.46 -2.98 0.66
C ILE A 56 5.05 -2.17 -0.49
N MET A 57 6.34 -1.89 -0.41
CA MET A 57 7.10 -1.28 -1.48
C MET A 57 8.40 -2.05 -1.67
N THR A 58 8.66 -2.50 -2.89
CA THR A 58 9.90 -3.17 -3.23
C THR A 58 10.74 -2.27 -4.12
N ILE A 59 11.97 -1.97 -3.69
CA ILE A 59 12.98 -1.23 -4.42
C ILE A 59 14.13 -2.17 -4.74
N ASN A 60 14.35 -2.46 -6.02
CA ASN A 60 15.27 -3.47 -6.51
C ASN A 60 14.96 -4.83 -5.89
N ARG A 61 15.76 -5.27 -4.92
CA ARG A 61 15.56 -6.53 -4.19
C ARG A 61 15.22 -6.32 -2.72
N THR A 62 15.06 -5.07 -2.27
CA THR A 62 14.74 -4.74 -0.89
C THR A 62 13.26 -4.41 -0.75
N THR A 63 12.59 -5.10 0.16
CA THR A 63 11.16 -4.92 0.46
C THR A 63 10.99 -4.11 1.74
N TYR A 64 10.19 -3.05 1.64
CA TYR A 64 9.76 -2.18 2.72
C TYR A 64 8.29 -2.46 3.02
N THR A 65 8.00 -3.03 4.17
CA THR A 65 6.63 -3.32 4.61
C THR A 65 6.27 -2.40 5.77
N ILE A 66 5.22 -1.58 5.61
CA ILE A 66 4.79 -0.62 6.61
C ILE A 66 3.30 -0.77 6.93
N GLY A 67 2.98 -0.87 8.22
CA GLY A 67 1.61 -1.08 8.68
C GLY A 67 1.47 -0.86 10.18
N THR A 68 0.23 -0.83 10.67
CA THR A 68 -0.07 -0.66 12.09
C THR A 68 -0.21 -2.03 12.76
N VAL A 69 0.64 -2.30 13.75
CA VAL A 69 0.63 -3.53 14.55
C VAL A 69 -0.03 -3.31 15.91
N ARG A 70 -0.59 -4.38 16.47
CA ARG A 70 -1.23 -4.41 17.79
C ARG A 70 -0.26 -4.99 18.82
N VAL A 71 0.32 -4.15 19.67
CA VAL A 71 1.26 -4.58 20.71
C VAL A 71 0.51 -4.89 22.00
N TYR A 72 0.38 -6.17 22.34
CA TYR A 72 -0.31 -6.64 23.54
C TYR A 72 0.61 -6.60 24.78
N PRO A 73 0.06 -6.40 25.99
CA PRO A 73 0.79 -6.57 27.24
C PRO A 73 1.33 -8.01 27.39
N LYS A 74 2.48 -8.16 28.05
CA LYS A 74 3.10 -9.47 28.29
C LYS A 74 2.13 -10.42 29.01
N GLY A 75 2.04 -11.66 28.54
CA GLY A 75 1.19 -12.71 29.13
C GLY A 75 -0.28 -12.63 28.74
N LYS A 76 -0.70 -11.67 27.91
CA LYS A 76 -2.04 -11.67 27.33
C LYS A 76 -2.08 -12.57 26.10
N ARG A 77 -3.14 -13.39 25.99
CA ARG A 77 -3.42 -14.17 24.78
C ARG A 77 -3.71 -13.20 23.65
N ILE A 78 -2.93 -13.31 22.58
CA ILE A 78 -3.15 -12.55 21.34
C ILE A 78 -4.05 -13.42 20.45
N PRO A 79 -5.15 -12.88 19.91
CA PRO A 79 -5.94 -13.63 18.95
C PRO A 79 -5.16 -13.94 17.67
N LEU A 80 -5.40 -15.11 17.05
CA LEU A 80 -4.61 -15.62 15.92
C LEU A 80 -4.55 -14.63 14.75
N CYS A 81 -5.69 -14.10 14.31
CA CYS A 81 -5.73 -13.09 13.24
C CYS A 81 -4.84 -11.85 13.53
N HIS A 82 -4.74 -11.43 14.80
CA HIS A 82 -3.86 -10.33 15.17
C HIS A 82 -2.38 -10.74 15.23
N GLN A 83 -2.07 -12.02 15.49
CA GLN A 83 -0.72 -12.54 15.41
C GLN A 83 -0.26 -12.55 13.95
N GLU A 84 -1.07 -13.14 13.07
CA GLU A 84 -0.83 -13.21 11.61
C GLU A 84 -0.64 -11.81 11.02
N GLU A 85 -1.57 -10.88 11.25
CA GLU A 85 -1.44 -9.49 10.79
C GLU A 85 -0.14 -8.84 11.30
N ASN A 86 0.23 -9.05 12.57
CA ASN A 86 1.47 -8.49 13.13
C ASN A 86 2.74 -9.10 12.49
N GLU A 87 2.70 -10.41 12.22
CA GLU A 87 3.76 -11.18 11.56
C GLU A 87 3.92 -10.82 10.09
N GLU A 88 2.84 -10.45 9.41
CA GLU A 88 2.86 -9.95 8.04
C GLU A 88 3.33 -8.48 7.95
N GLY A 89 3.26 -7.72 9.04
CA GLY A 89 3.76 -6.33 9.09
C GLY A 89 2.77 -5.29 9.61
N GLY A 90 1.55 -5.70 9.91
CA GLY A 90 0.45 -4.88 10.40
C GLY A 90 -0.64 -4.70 9.34
N VAL A 91 -1.56 -3.79 9.60
CA VAL A 91 -2.64 -3.42 8.68
C VAL A 91 -2.43 -2.03 8.07
N ALA A 92 -3.06 -1.74 6.94
CA ALA A 92 -2.96 -0.48 6.20
C ALA A 92 -3.73 0.72 6.81
N PHE A 93 -4.08 0.68 8.10
CA PHE A 93 -4.85 1.75 8.75
C PHE A 93 -4.54 1.85 10.24
N ASP A 94 -4.68 3.03 10.82
CA ASP A 94 -4.62 3.22 12.26
C ASP A 94 -5.91 2.78 12.97
N PHE A 95 -5.77 2.34 14.22
CA PHE A 95 -6.91 1.98 15.09
C PHE A 95 -7.36 3.17 15.91
N GLY A 96 -8.67 3.41 15.95
CA GLY A 96 -9.31 4.24 16.96
C GLY A 96 -9.28 3.58 18.35
N GLN A 97 -9.64 4.34 19.39
CA GLN A 97 -9.54 3.90 20.78
C GLN A 97 -10.34 2.63 21.15
N PHE A 98 -11.34 2.28 20.33
CA PHE A 98 -12.21 1.12 20.52
C PHE A 98 -11.83 -0.10 19.66
N GLY A 99 -10.86 0.04 18.74
CA GLY A 99 -10.38 -1.05 17.89
C GLY A 99 -10.95 -1.06 16.47
N PHE A 100 -11.78 -0.08 16.10
CA PHE A 100 -12.16 0.15 14.70
C PHE A 100 -11.05 0.88 13.95
N ALA A 101 -10.99 0.67 12.63
CA ALA A 101 -10.16 1.49 11.75
C ALA A 101 -10.57 2.97 11.87
N ASP A 102 -9.59 3.86 11.99
CA ASP A 102 -9.83 5.30 12.06
C ASP A 102 -10.61 5.75 10.82
N PRO A 103 -11.80 6.37 10.98
CA PRO A 103 -12.66 6.79 9.87
C PRO A 103 -11.97 7.69 8.84
N GLN A 104 -10.92 8.42 9.23
CA GLN A 104 -10.18 9.30 8.33
C GLN A 104 -9.22 8.56 7.39
N GLU A 105 -8.92 7.29 7.67
CA GLU A 105 -7.97 6.46 6.92
C GLU A 105 -8.64 5.32 6.15
N GLN A 106 -9.97 5.19 6.23
CA GLN A 106 -10.70 4.25 5.38
C GLN A 106 -10.78 4.78 3.93
N PRO A 107 -10.52 3.95 2.90
CA PRO A 107 -10.85 4.30 1.54
C PRO A 107 -12.35 4.62 1.46
N ARG A 108 -12.72 5.74 0.81
CA ARG A 108 -14.08 6.33 0.78
C ARG A 108 -15.21 5.38 0.31
N GLN A 109 -14.90 4.17 -0.11
CA GLN A 109 -15.83 3.19 -0.69
C GLN A 109 -15.91 1.85 0.07
N ALA A 110 -15.08 1.60 1.09
CA ALA A 110 -15.46 0.60 2.09
C ALA A 110 -16.69 1.15 2.83
N PRO A 111 -17.74 0.35 3.15
CA PRO A 111 -18.81 0.83 3.99
C PRO A 111 -18.14 1.42 5.21
N ARG A 112 -18.35 2.73 5.44
CA ARG A 112 -17.70 3.43 6.54
C ARG A 112 -17.90 2.56 7.77
N ARG A 113 -16.84 1.91 8.26
CA ARG A 113 -16.84 1.23 9.56
C ARG A 113 -16.78 2.29 10.67
N ALA A 114 -17.41 3.43 10.40
CA ALA A 114 -17.46 4.62 11.20
C ALA A 114 -18.86 4.65 11.80
N GLU A 115 -18.87 4.68 13.12
CA GLU A 115 -20.03 4.68 14.00
C GLU A 115 -20.69 3.31 14.19
N MET A 116 -20.84 2.96 15.46
CA MET A 116 -21.56 1.78 15.92
C MET A 116 -22.97 1.79 15.34
N SER A 117 -23.21 0.98 14.32
CA SER A 117 -24.57 0.64 13.92
C SER A 117 -25.07 -0.47 14.83
N TRP A 118 -26.13 -0.21 15.60
CA TRP A 118 -26.81 -1.27 16.36
C TRP A 118 -27.21 -2.45 15.47
N LYS A 119 -27.54 -2.19 14.20
CA LYS A 119 -27.78 -3.27 13.22
C LYS A 119 -26.53 -4.11 12.95
N ALA A 120 -25.35 -3.48 12.86
CA ALA A 120 -24.09 -4.20 12.66
C ALA A 120 -23.67 -4.98 13.92
N LEU A 121 -23.84 -4.42 15.12
CA LEU A 121 -23.62 -5.17 16.37
C LEU A 121 -24.56 -6.38 16.44
N VAL A 122 -25.86 -6.19 16.23
CA VAL A 122 -26.84 -7.29 16.25
C VAL A 122 -26.52 -8.33 15.19
N TYR A 123 -26.07 -7.90 14.01
CA TYR A 123 -25.62 -8.80 12.94
C TYR A 123 -24.44 -9.67 13.39
N GLU A 124 -23.38 -9.04 13.93
CA GLU A 124 -22.20 -9.77 14.40
C GLU A 124 -22.50 -10.65 15.62
N GLU A 125 -23.40 -10.24 16.52
CA GLU A 125 -23.84 -11.04 17.67
C GLU A 125 -24.60 -12.28 17.19
N LYS A 126 -25.53 -12.10 16.25
CA LYS A 126 -26.25 -13.21 15.62
C LYS A 126 -25.30 -14.15 14.90
N ARG A 127 -24.32 -13.63 14.15
CA ARG A 127 -23.28 -14.44 13.49
C ARG A 127 -22.51 -15.27 14.51
N PHE A 128 -21.95 -14.65 15.54
CA PHE A 128 -21.21 -15.34 16.61
C PHE A 128 -22.05 -16.41 17.31
N HIS A 129 -23.31 -16.10 17.64
CA HIS A 129 -24.22 -17.07 18.26
C HIS A 129 -24.59 -18.21 17.31
N GLY A 130 -24.71 -17.95 16.01
CA GLY A 130 -24.90 -18.98 14.98
C GLY A 130 -23.74 -19.97 14.96
N ILE A 131 -22.50 -19.48 14.85
CA ILE A 131 -21.28 -20.30 14.85
C ILE A 131 -21.21 -21.16 16.11
N ARG A 132 -21.45 -20.56 17.29
CA ARG A 132 -21.43 -21.29 18.56
C ARG A 132 -22.48 -22.40 18.61
N ARG A 133 -23.70 -22.15 18.12
CA ARG A 133 -24.75 -23.18 18.06
C ARG A 133 -24.39 -24.32 17.11
N PHE A 134 -23.74 -24.01 16.00
CA PHE A 134 -23.27 -25.00 15.03
C PHE A 134 -22.17 -25.89 15.63
N VAL A 135 -21.23 -25.31 16.37
CA VAL A 135 -20.18 -26.05 17.10
C VAL A 135 -20.79 -26.96 18.18
N ASP A 136 -21.80 -26.49 18.90
CA ASP A 136 -22.52 -27.32 19.86
C ASP A 136 -23.26 -28.49 19.18
N TYR A 137 -23.76 -28.30 17.95
CA TYR A 137 -24.36 -29.37 17.14
C TYR A 137 -23.32 -30.42 16.70
N LEU A 138 -22.18 -29.99 16.14
CA LEU A 138 -21.10 -30.90 15.74
C LEU A 138 -20.56 -31.72 16.91
N ARG A 139 -20.54 -31.15 18.13
CA ARG A 139 -20.11 -31.83 19.35
C ARG A 139 -21.19 -32.66 20.03
N HIS A 140 -22.33 -32.86 19.37
CA HIS A 140 -23.49 -33.57 19.92
C HIS A 140 -24.01 -33.00 21.26
N ARG A 141 -23.72 -31.73 21.55
CA ARG A 141 -24.29 -30.99 22.69
C ARG A 141 -25.66 -30.42 22.35
N ARG A 142 -26.02 -30.39 21.05
CA ARG A 142 -27.35 -30.10 20.55
C ARG A 142 -27.86 -31.24 19.65
N PRO A 143 -29.15 -31.59 19.76
CA PRO A 143 -29.72 -32.73 19.04
C PRO A 143 -30.04 -32.41 17.57
N SER A 144 -30.20 -31.13 17.21
CA SER A 144 -30.58 -30.71 15.86
C SER A 144 -29.68 -29.60 15.33
N GLU A 145 -29.51 -29.62 14.01
CA GLU A 145 -28.79 -28.59 13.27
C GLU A 145 -29.52 -27.25 13.44
N PRO A 146 -28.83 -26.17 13.86
CA PRO A 146 -29.47 -24.88 14.04
C PRO A 146 -29.93 -24.32 12.69
N ARG A 147 -31.12 -23.69 12.67
CA ARG A 147 -31.47 -22.79 11.56
C ARG A 147 -30.46 -21.64 11.54
N MET A 148 -29.66 -21.58 10.49
CA MET A 148 -28.73 -20.49 10.25
C MET A 148 -29.48 -19.37 9.53
N ASP A 149 -29.61 -18.21 10.16
CA ASP A 149 -30.26 -17.01 9.56
C ASP A 149 -29.36 -16.31 8.51
N PHE A 150 -28.32 -16.99 8.00
CA PHE A 150 -27.28 -16.39 7.15
C PHE A 150 -26.83 -17.35 6.05
N ASP A 151 -26.43 -16.80 4.89
CA ASP A 151 -25.77 -17.50 3.77
C ASP A 151 -24.33 -17.95 4.09
N LEU A 152 -24.07 -18.41 5.33
CA LEU A 152 -22.78 -18.93 5.74
C LEU A 152 -22.72 -20.42 5.40
N VAL A 153 -21.99 -20.75 4.34
CA VAL A 153 -21.73 -22.13 3.92
C VAL A 153 -20.70 -22.76 4.85
N TYR A 154 -21.13 -23.25 6.01
CA TYR A 154 -20.32 -24.15 6.83
C TYR A 154 -20.42 -25.55 6.25
N SER A 155 -19.33 -26.09 5.71
CA SER A 155 -19.31 -27.50 5.30
C SER A 155 -19.16 -28.40 6.52
N LYS A 156 -19.82 -29.56 6.49
CA LYS A 156 -19.61 -30.65 7.47
C LYS A 156 -18.18 -31.20 7.45
N ASP A 157 -17.41 -30.85 6.42
CA ASP A 157 -16.02 -31.26 6.23
C ASP A 157 -15.01 -30.33 6.92
N TRP A 158 -15.45 -29.24 7.56
CA TRP A 158 -14.55 -28.31 8.25
C TRP A 158 -13.98 -28.96 9.52
N GLY A 159 -12.67 -28.84 9.73
CA GLY A 159 -12.02 -29.36 10.91
C GLY A 159 -12.37 -28.57 12.16
N ASP A 160 -12.23 -29.19 13.34
CA ASP A 160 -12.41 -28.51 14.64
C ASP A 160 -11.58 -27.22 14.73
N ALA A 161 -10.38 -27.19 14.14
CA ALA A 161 -9.48 -26.03 14.13
C ALA A 161 -10.07 -24.83 13.37
N ASP A 162 -10.56 -25.04 12.14
CA ASP A 162 -11.14 -23.98 11.30
C ASP A 162 -12.35 -23.32 11.98
N LEU A 163 -13.19 -24.14 12.63
CA LEU A 163 -14.33 -23.69 13.41
C LEU A 163 -13.93 -22.87 14.64
N PHE A 164 -12.86 -23.25 15.34
CA PHE A 164 -12.36 -22.48 16.47
C PHE A 164 -11.81 -21.12 16.06
N ASP A 165 -11.09 -21.06 14.94
CA ASP A 165 -10.54 -19.81 14.41
C ASP A 165 -11.65 -18.86 13.99
N ASP A 166 -12.72 -19.36 13.35
CA ASP A 166 -13.91 -18.59 13.01
C ASP A 166 -14.64 -18.02 14.23
N ILE A 167 -14.76 -18.80 15.31
CA ILE A 167 -15.35 -18.34 16.58
C ILE A 167 -14.51 -17.22 17.19
N GLU A 168 -13.18 -17.39 17.25
CA GLU A 168 -12.29 -16.39 17.82
C GLU A 168 -12.27 -15.13 16.95
N GLU A 169 -12.23 -15.26 15.62
CA GLU A 169 -12.31 -14.13 14.69
C GLU A 169 -13.62 -13.35 14.87
N SER A 170 -14.76 -14.06 14.95
CA SER A 170 -16.06 -13.44 15.20
C SER A 170 -16.12 -12.78 16.59
N ARG A 171 -15.51 -13.37 17.62
CA ARG A 171 -15.39 -12.76 18.95
C ARG A 171 -14.55 -11.48 18.89
N ASN A 172 -13.45 -11.47 18.15
CA ASN A 172 -12.58 -10.29 18.03
C ASN A 172 -13.28 -9.14 17.30
N LYS A 173 -14.04 -9.45 16.23
CA LYS A 173 -14.88 -8.46 15.53
C LYS A 173 -15.89 -7.84 16.50
N LEU A 174 -16.56 -8.66 17.31
CA LEU A 174 -17.50 -8.21 18.34
C LEU A 174 -16.86 -7.37 19.43
N GLN A 175 -15.61 -7.67 19.80
CA GLN A 175 -14.93 -6.96 20.88
C GLN A 175 -14.86 -5.45 20.62
N ALA A 176 -14.67 -5.02 19.37
CA ALA A 176 -14.67 -3.59 19.03
C ALA A 176 -16.03 -2.92 19.32
N TYR A 177 -17.15 -3.61 19.06
CA TYR A 177 -18.48 -3.11 19.37
C TYR A 177 -18.78 -3.08 20.87
N TYR A 178 -18.36 -4.12 21.62
CA TYR A 178 -18.47 -4.11 23.09
C TYR A 178 -17.65 -3.00 23.71
N ASN A 179 -16.46 -2.73 23.17
CA ASN A 179 -15.64 -1.61 23.61
C ASN A 179 -16.37 -0.26 23.48
N VAL A 180 -17.11 -0.05 22.38
CA VAL A 180 -17.93 1.16 22.22
C VAL A 180 -19.10 1.18 23.21
N ARG A 181 -19.88 0.09 23.29
CA ARG A 181 -21.04 -0.02 24.19
C ARG A 181 -20.65 0.25 25.64
N ASP A 182 -19.56 -0.35 26.09
CA ASP A 182 -19.11 -0.35 27.48
C ASP A 182 -18.11 0.79 27.77
N LYS A 183 -17.84 1.65 26.77
CA LYS A 183 -16.86 2.75 26.82
C LYS A 183 -15.46 2.30 27.26
N SER A 184 -15.09 1.06 26.97
CA SER A 184 -13.80 0.48 27.31
C SER A 184 -12.81 0.63 26.14
N ARG A 185 -11.52 0.70 26.43
CA ARG A 185 -10.48 0.85 25.40
C ARG A 185 -9.92 -0.51 24.97
N VAL A 186 -9.29 -0.53 23.80
CA VAL A 186 -8.49 -1.69 23.37
C VAL A 186 -7.42 -2.04 24.39
N ILE A 187 -7.18 -3.35 24.58
CA ILE A 187 -6.19 -3.88 25.52
C ILE A 187 -4.77 -3.87 24.97
N TYR A 188 -4.59 -3.53 23.70
CA TYR A 188 -3.31 -3.44 23.00
C TYR A 188 -2.96 -1.99 22.68
N LYS A 189 -1.68 -1.71 22.45
CA LYS A 189 -1.20 -0.43 21.95
C LYS A 189 -0.97 -0.52 20.44
N PRO A 190 -1.70 0.23 19.60
CA PRO A 190 -1.40 0.31 18.17
C PRO A 190 -0.07 1.05 17.96
N MET A 191 0.77 0.53 17.08
CA MET A 191 2.05 1.14 16.71
C MET A 191 2.32 0.96 15.22
N SER A 192 2.72 2.02 14.53
CA SER A 192 3.24 1.92 13.16
C SER A 192 4.54 1.13 13.17
N GLN A 193 4.68 0.16 12.28
CA GLN A 193 5.85 -0.69 12.13
C GLN A 193 6.36 -0.62 10.71
N LEU A 194 7.68 -0.51 10.56
CA LEU A 194 8.40 -0.65 9.30
C LEU A 194 9.30 -1.89 9.40
N LYS A 195 9.13 -2.84 8.48
CA LYS A 195 10.04 -3.95 8.21
C LYS A 195 10.80 -3.66 6.92
N ILE A 196 12.10 -3.91 6.93
CA ILE A 196 12.98 -3.81 5.75
C ILE A 196 13.70 -5.14 5.61
N GLU A 197 13.52 -5.76 4.45
CA GLU A 197 14.05 -7.08 4.12
C GLU A 197 14.87 -6.99 2.82
N SER A 198 16.16 -7.31 2.90
CA SER A 198 17.05 -7.42 1.74
C SER A 198 17.61 -8.85 1.66
N PRO A 199 17.92 -9.42 0.47
CA PRO A 199 18.19 -10.85 0.30
C PRO A 199 19.40 -11.40 1.07
N ASN A 200 20.31 -10.52 1.52
CA ASN A 200 21.55 -10.89 2.19
C ASN A 200 21.80 -10.08 3.47
N GLU A 201 20.75 -9.46 4.03
CA GLU A 201 20.87 -8.60 5.21
C GLU A 201 19.92 -9.05 6.30
N LYS A 202 20.28 -8.73 7.55
CA LYS A 202 19.39 -8.95 8.66
C LYS A 202 18.15 -8.06 8.51
N MET A 203 16.96 -8.66 8.60
CA MET A 203 15.70 -7.93 8.65
C MET A 203 15.76 -6.83 9.71
N ILE A 204 15.39 -5.61 9.31
CA ILE A 204 15.31 -4.46 10.21
C ILE A 204 13.85 -4.21 10.54
N VAL A 205 13.50 -4.25 11.82
CA VAL A 205 12.16 -3.88 12.30
C VAL A 205 12.25 -2.62 13.14
N LYS A 206 11.45 -1.60 12.80
CA LYS A 206 11.32 -0.37 13.58
C LYS A 206 9.87 -0.10 13.90
N ARG A 207 9.60 0.36 15.12
CA ARG A 207 8.25 0.73 15.57
C ARG A 207 8.19 2.19 15.99
N SER A 208 7.02 2.80 15.82
CA SER A 208 6.74 4.18 16.23
C SER A 208 5.34 4.28 16.82
N THR A 209 5.16 5.21 17.74
CA THR A 209 3.83 5.59 18.26
C THR A 209 3.14 6.65 17.40
N LYS A 210 3.77 7.10 16.32
CA LYS A 210 3.18 8.05 15.37
C LYS A 210 2.22 7.34 14.43
N ARG A 211 1.30 8.11 13.85
CA ARG A 211 0.30 7.62 12.88
C ARG A 211 0.98 7.01 11.66
N LEU A 212 0.31 6.04 11.05
CA LEU A 212 0.83 5.29 9.91
C LEU A 212 1.20 6.23 8.77
N LYS A 213 0.29 7.11 8.39
CA LYS A 213 0.49 8.13 7.34
C LYS A 213 1.70 9.04 7.60
N ASP A 214 1.97 9.41 8.85
CA ASP A 214 3.13 10.23 9.21
C ASP A 214 4.44 9.46 9.08
N CYS A 215 4.41 8.17 9.40
CA CYS A 215 5.55 7.27 9.26
C CYS A 215 5.86 7.00 7.79
N GLU A 216 4.82 6.74 6.98
CA GLU A 216 4.91 6.60 5.53
C GLU A 216 5.44 7.86 4.86
N GLY A 217 4.85 9.02 5.16
CA GLY A 217 5.31 10.29 4.59
C GLY A 217 6.79 10.57 4.91
N LYS A 218 7.26 10.21 6.12
CA LYS A 218 8.68 10.28 6.47
C LYS A 218 9.54 9.26 5.74
N LEU A 219 9.04 8.06 5.53
CA LEU A 219 9.73 7.02 4.76
C LEU A 219 9.89 7.49 3.31
N PHE A 220 8.80 7.88 2.64
CA PHE A 220 8.82 8.40 1.28
C PHE A 220 9.72 9.63 1.16
N LYS A 221 9.62 10.60 2.08
CA LYS A 221 10.50 11.76 2.07
C LYS A 221 11.98 11.38 2.21
N ARG A 222 12.31 10.31 2.95
CA ARG A 222 13.70 9.85 3.09
C ARG A 222 14.19 9.07 1.88
N LEU A 223 13.32 8.27 1.26
CA LEU A 223 13.69 7.43 0.13
C LEU A 223 13.65 8.18 -1.19
N PHE A 224 12.82 9.22 -1.32
CA PHE A 224 12.53 9.90 -2.58
C PHE A 224 12.53 11.43 -2.48
N GLY A 225 12.42 12.00 -1.28
CA GLY A 225 12.37 13.45 -1.11
C GLY A 225 13.68 14.14 -1.44
N ASN A 226 13.60 15.43 -1.75
CA ASN A 226 14.73 16.31 -2.08
C ASN A 226 15.57 15.87 -3.30
N ARG A 227 15.01 15.06 -4.21
CA ARG A 227 15.66 14.73 -5.49
C ARG A 227 14.88 15.35 -6.64
N ASP A 228 15.60 16.01 -7.53
CA ASP A 228 15.02 16.64 -8.73
C ASP A 228 14.53 15.58 -9.75
N SER A 229 15.04 14.34 -9.66
CA SER A 229 14.55 13.21 -10.46
C SER A 229 14.83 11.83 -9.85
N ILE A 230 13.91 10.89 -10.09
CA ILE A 230 14.07 9.46 -9.83
C ILE A 230 14.02 8.77 -11.20
N ASN A 231 15.11 8.11 -11.56
CA ASN A 231 15.32 7.46 -12.85
C ASN A 231 15.23 5.94 -12.68
N ARG A 232 14.69 5.22 -13.67
CA ARG A 232 14.75 3.75 -13.73
C ARG A 232 15.68 3.35 -14.87
N TYR A 233 16.67 2.48 -14.64
CA TYR A 233 17.59 2.08 -15.72
C TYR A 233 16.82 1.32 -16.81
N SER A 234 16.80 1.89 -18.02
CA SER A 234 16.72 1.17 -19.28
C SER A 234 18.01 1.52 -20.00
N ARG A 235 18.91 0.56 -20.20
CA ARG A 235 20.11 0.78 -21.01
C ARG A 235 19.65 1.09 -22.44
N GLU A 236 19.58 2.38 -22.80
CA GLU A 236 20.01 2.90 -24.12
C GLU A 236 19.76 4.40 -24.33
N PHE A 237 18.93 5.11 -23.57
CA PHE A 237 18.74 6.56 -23.74
C PHE A 237 18.44 7.22 -22.39
N GLN A 238 18.72 8.51 -22.21
CA GLN A 238 18.40 9.30 -20.99
C GLN A 238 16.88 9.48 -20.78
N ILE A 239 16.14 8.38 -20.78
CA ILE A 239 14.69 8.29 -20.78
C ILE A 239 14.24 7.92 -19.36
N LYS A 240 13.41 8.78 -18.74
CA LYS A 240 12.83 8.51 -17.41
C LYS A 240 11.62 7.58 -17.55
N LYS A 241 11.75 6.31 -17.14
CA LYS A 241 10.66 5.31 -17.12
C LYS A 241 10.15 5.08 -15.70
N VAL A 242 8.89 5.39 -15.41
CA VAL A 242 8.25 5.08 -14.12
C VAL A 242 7.09 4.10 -14.34
N THR A 243 7.25 2.84 -13.98
CA THR A 243 6.15 1.87 -14.01
C THR A 243 5.52 1.80 -12.63
N ILE A 244 4.27 2.27 -12.50
CA ILE A 244 3.48 2.15 -11.28
C ILE A 244 2.65 0.87 -11.42
N LEU A 245 3.17 -0.24 -10.89
CA LEU A 245 2.35 -1.44 -10.70
C LEU A 245 1.52 -1.20 -9.43
N LYS A 246 0.22 -0.96 -9.60
CA LYS A 246 -0.75 -0.86 -8.51
C LYS A 246 -1.68 -2.06 -8.64
N ASP A 247 -1.49 -3.06 -7.79
CA ASP A 247 -2.56 -3.99 -7.47
C ASP A 247 -3.29 -3.47 -6.23
N ALA A 248 -4.61 -3.38 -6.36
CA ALA A 248 -5.58 -2.93 -5.36
C ALA A 248 -5.51 -1.45 -4.95
N TYR A 249 -6.24 -0.61 -5.69
CA TYR A 249 -7.22 0.40 -5.24
C TYR A 249 -7.58 1.22 -6.49
N GLU A 250 -8.79 0.99 -7.03
CA GLU A 250 -9.30 1.67 -8.21
C GLU A 250 -9.42 3.18 -7.93
N HIS A 251 -8.46 3.95 -8.42
CA HIS A 251 -8.68 5.38 -8.65
C HIS A 251 -9.85 5.50 -9.62
N LYS A 252 -10.76 6.47 -9.42
CA LYS A 252 -11.81 6.75 -10.42
C LYS A 252 -11.16 7.10 -11.77
N ASP A 253 -10.04 7.81 -11.72
CA ASP A 253 -9.21 8.20 -12.85
C ASP A 253 -7.81 8.63 -12.38
N TYR A 254 -6.90 8.85 -13.32
CA TYR A 254 -5.52 9.27 -13.08
C TYR A 254 -5.25 10.71 -13.54
N SER A 255 -6.26 11.53 -13.81
CA SER A 255 -6.06 12.86 -14.42
C SER A 255 -5.25 13.80 -13.52
N ASP A 256 -5.52 13.81 -12.21
CA ASP A 256 -4.72 14.55 -11.22
C ASP A 256 -3.27 14.06 -11.14
N VAL A 257 -3.05 12.76 -11.32
CA VAL A 257 -1.71 12.15 -11.32
C VAL A 257 -0.92 12.57 -12.55
N VAL A 258 -1.56 12.53 -13.73
CA VAL A 258 -0.97 12.99 -15.00
C VAL A 258 -0.63 14.47 -14.91
N ARG A 259 -1.57 15.31 -14.48
CA ARG A 259 -1.34 16.76 -14.33
C ARG A 259 -0.26 17.09 -13.32
N GLY A 260 -0.26 16.41 -12.17
CA GLY A 260 0.81 16.55 -11.17
C GLY A 260 2.18 16.13 -11.73
N TRP A 261 2.22 15.07 -12.54
CA TRP A 261 3.45 14.60 -13.19
C TRP A 261 4.00 15.61 -14.20
N MET A 262 3.13 16.37 -14.86
CA MET A 262 3.45 17.42 -15.84
C MET A 262 3.96 18.74 -15.22
N GLN A 263 3.82 18.96 -13.92
CA GLN A 263 4.26 20.21 -13.26
C GLN A 263 5.76 20.48 -13.37
N HIS A 264 6.55 19.50 -13.80
CA HIS A 264 7.99 19.62 -13.98
C HIS A 264 8.36 19.21 -15.41
N GLU A 265 9.25 19.98 -16.05
CA GLU A 265 9.80 19.65 -17.36
C GLU A 265 10.54 18.30 -17.35
N ARG A 266 10.40 17.54 -18.44
CA ARG A 266 10.97 16.20 -18.57
C ARG A 266 11.52 16.00 -19.98
N PRO A 267 12.65 15.27 -20.14
CA PRO A 267 13.16 14.92 -21.45
C PRO A 267 12.15 14.12 -22.27
N ILE A 268 12.19 14.30 -23.60
CA ILE A 268 11.45 13.49 -24.57
C ILE A 268 11.73 12.00 -24.34
N GLY A 269 10.70 11.17 -24.45
CA GLY A 269 10.68 9.74 -24.14
C GLY A 269 10.37 9.42 -22.68
N SER A 270 10.38 10.42 -21.77
CA SER A 270 10.02 10.19 -20.37
C SER A 270 8.57 9.73 -20.27
N TYR A 271 8.30 8.62 -19.59
CA TYR A 271 6.94 8.11 -19.47
C TYR A 271 6.64 7.49 -18.10
N CYS A 272 5.36 7.49 -17.76
CA CYS A 272 4.81 6.70 -16.67
C CYS A 272 3.71 5.77 -17.18
N SER A 273 3.53 4.63 -16.54
CA SER A 273 2.46 3.67 -16.91
C SER A 273 1.88 3.00 -15.68
N VAL A 274 0.60 2.65 -15.76
CA VAL A 274 -0.17 1.98 -14.71
C VAL A 274 -0.96 0.83 -15.33
N ASN A 275 -0.99 -0.32 -14.64
CA ASN A 275 -1.86 -1.43 -14.98
C ASN A 275 -3.22 -1.27 -14.28
N LEU A 276 -4.31 -1.44 -15.02
CA LEU A 276 -5.69 -1.22 -14.62
C LEU A 276 -6.49 -2.49 -14.89
N ARG A 277 -7.32 -2.92 -13.94
CA ARG A 277 -8.22 -4.07 -14.17
C ARG A 277 -9.44 -3.69 -15.01
N ASP A 278 -9.77 -2.40 -15.05
CA ASP A 278 -10.96 -1.88 -15.71
C ASP A 278 -10.61 -0.79 -16.73
N ARG A 279 -11.02 -1.01 -17.98
CA ARG A 279 -10.92 -0.04 -19.09
C ARG A 279 -11.57 1.29 -18.74
N ARG A 280 -12.67 1.28 -17.96
CA ARG A 280 -13.45 2.48 -17.64
C ARG A 280 -12.60 3.55 -16.95
N ILE A 281 -11.66 3.16 -16.10
CA ILE A 281 -10.76 4.08 -15.38
C ILE A 281 -9.82 4.80 -16.36
N ALA A 282 -9.27 4.08 -17.34
CA ALA A 282 -8.43 4.67 -18.37
C ALA A 282 -9.21 5.65 -19.24
N PHE A 283 -10.44 5.29 -19.58
CA PHE A 283 -11.34 6.12 -20.36
C PHE A 283 -11.77 7.39 -19.61
N GLU A 284 -12.17 7.27 -18.33
CA GLU A 284 -12.49 8.42 -17.47
C GLU A 284 -11.31 9.36 -17.31
N THR A 285 -10.08 8.83 -17.25
CA THR A 285 -8.86 9.64 -17.23
C THR A 285 -8.73 10.50 -18.48
N ILE A 286 -8.95 9.94 -19.67
CA ILE A 286 -8.88 10.69 -20.91
C ILE A 286 -9.96 11.77 -20.97
N LEU A 287 -11.21 11.43 -20.60
CA LEU A 287 -12.31 12.40 -20.59
C LEU A 287 -12.00 13.62 -19.72
N LYS A 288 -11.46 13.43 -18.51
CA LYS A 288 -11.11 14.55 -17.63
C LYS A 288 -9.92 15.37 -18.11
N LEU A 289 -9.10 14.81 -18.99
CA LEU A 289 -7.95 15.49 -19.56
C LEU A 289 -8.32 16.31 -20.81
N GLU A 290 -9.53 16.13 -21.38
CA GLU A 290 -10.01 16.92 -22.53
C GLU A 290 -10.05 18.42 -22.24
N ASP A 291 -10.32 18.82 -20.99
CA ASP A 291 -10.29 20.22 -20.55
C ASP A 291 -8.88 20.85 -20.65
N TYR A 292 -7.84 20.03 -20.82
CA TYR A 292 -6.42 20.44 -20.75
C TYR A 292 -5.61 20.09 -22.01
N GLY A 293 -6.23 19.51 -23.04
CA GLY A 293 -5.52 19.13 -24.25
C GLY A 293 -6.41 18.70 -25.41
N VAL A 294 -5.77 18.12 -26.42
CA VAL A 294 -6.41 17.77 -27.69
C VAL A 294 -6.56 16.26 -27.77
N ARG A 295 -7.80 15.79 -27.73
CA ARG A 295 -8.10 14.36 -27.92
C ARG A 295 -7.82 13.95 -29.36
N VAL A 296 -7.04 12.89 -29.51
CA VAL A 296 -6.66 12.33 -30.82
C VAL A 296 -7.66 11.23 -31.21
N ASP A 297 -8.00 10.35 -30.28
CA ASP A 297 -8.98 9.26 -30.47
C ASP A 297 -9.60 8.78 -29.15
N GLU A 298 -10.34 7.66 -29.17
CA GLU A 298 -10.99 7.12 -27.97
C GLU A 298 -10.03 6.75 -26.83
N ARG A 299 -8.78 6.41 -27.14
CA ARG A 299 -7.73 5.95 -26.21
C ARG A 299 -6.52 6.86 -26.13
N CYS A 300 -6.50 7.99 -26.82
CA CYS A 300 -5.34 8.86 -26.91
C CYS A 300 -5.71 10.34 -26.78
N ILE A 301 -4.97 11.06 -25.93
CA ILE A 301 -5.05 12.52 -25.80
C ILE A 301 -3.64 13.11 -25.71
N HIS A 302 -3.45 14.29 -26.31
CA HIS A 302 -2.21 15.06 -26.26
C HIS A 302 -2.40 16.30 -25.38
N LEU A 303 -1.51 16.48 -24.41
CA LEU A 303 -1.48 17.64 -23.52
C LEU A 303 -0.25 18.47 -23.85
N SER A 304 -0.39 19.80 -23.92
CA SER A 304 0.77 20.67 -24.16
C SER A 304 1.69 20.66 -22.94
N MET A 305 3.00 20.51 -23.16
CA MET A 305 4.00 20.62 -22.10
C MET A 305 4.82 21.89 -22.26
N ASN A 306 5.39 22.11 -23.43
CA ASN A 306 6.07 23.35 -23.86
C ASN A 306 6.06 23.45 -25.40
N GLU A 307 6.76 24.43 -25.98
CA GLU A 307 6.75 24.66 -27.44
C GLU A 307 7.29 23.48 -28.26
N ASP A 308 8.23 22.70 -27.69
CA ASP A 308 8.93 21.63 -28.37
C ASP A 308 8.47 20.21 -27.98
N SER A 309 7.61 20.08 -26.94
CA SER A 309 7.15 18.78 -26.47
C SER A 309 5.71 18.76 -25.96
N LYS A 310 5.07 17.60 -26.11
CA LYS A 310 3.70 17.32 -25.64
C LYS A 310 3.67 16.02 -24.86
N VAL A 311 2.71 15.87 -23.95
CA VAL A 311 2.46 14.61 -23.25
C VAL A 311 1.36 13.85 -23.95
N GLN A 312 1.69 12.68 -24.49
CA GLN A 312 0.73 11.71 -24.99
C GLN A 312 0.27 10.82 -23.85
N VAL A 313 -1.03 10.82 -23.57
CA VAL A 313 -1.69 9.87 -22.66
C VAL A 313 -2.45 8.86 -23.51
N ILE A 314 -2.10 7.58 -23.39
CA ILE A 314 -2.64 6.49 -24.21
C ILE A 314 -2.90 5.24 -23.39
N PHE A 315 -3.94 4.47 -23.72
CA PHE A 315 -4.20 3.17 -23.09
C PHE A 315 -4.50 2.02 -24.06
N TRP A 316 -4.13 0.80 -23.68
CA TRP A 316 -4.33 -0.42 -24.49
C TRP A 316 -4.44 -1.68 -23.59
N PRO A 317 -5.05 -2.78 -24.06
CA PRO A 317 -5.08 -4.03 -23.31
C PRO A 317 -3.72 -4.74 -23.38
N LEU A 318 -3.30 -5.39 -22.29
CA LEU A 318 -2.12 -6.25 -22.27
C LEU A 318 -2.49 -7.63 -22.84
N GLU A 319 -1.71 -8.16 -23.78
CA GLU A 319 -2.05 -9.41 -24.48
C GLU A 319 -1.95 -10.66 -23.57
N THR A 320 -1.12 -10.61 -22.54
CA THR A 320 -0.79 -11.75 -21.69
C THR A 320 -1.60 -11.85 -20.40
N GLU A 321 -2.31 -10.79 -20.01
CA GLU A 321 -3.06 -10.71 -18.76
C GLU A 321 -4.35 -9.89 -18.98
N PRO A 322 -5.43 -10.12 -18.22
CA PRO A 322 -6.69 -9.37 -18.33
C PRO A 322 -6.57 -7.97 -17.69
N VAL A 323 -5.57 -7.20 -18.09
CA VAL A 323 -5.27 -5.85 -17.57
C VAL A 323 -5.08 -4.86 -18.71
N TRP A 324 -5.42 -3.61 -18.45
CA TRP A 324 -5.25 -2.47 -19.34
C TRP A 324 -4.06 -1.64 -18.88
N VAL A 325 -3.21 -1.23 -19.81
CA VAL A 325 -2.10 -0.32 -19.52
C VAL A 325 -2.54 1.09 -19.86
N LEU A 326 -2.49 2.00 -18.89
CA LEU A 326 -2.58 3.45 -19.11
C LEU A 326 -1.17 4.04 -19.02
N LYS A 327 -0.69 4.66 -20.08
CA LYS A 327 0.65 5.27 -20.18
C LYS A 327 0.52 6.75 -20.49
N TRP A 328 1.38 7.57 -19.91
CA TRP A 328 1.60 8.95 -20.35
C TRP A 328 3.09 9.21 -20.58
N GLU A 329 3.44 9.78 -21.73
CA GLU A 329 4.81 9.93 -22.24
C GLU A 329 5.04 11.32 -22.84
N VAL A 330 6.20 11.91 -22.58
CA VAL A 330 6.66 13.11 -23.29
C VAL A 330 7.13 12.72 -24.68
N ILE A 331 6.53 13.30 -25.71
CA ILE A 331 6.90 13.13 -27.11
C ILE A 331 7.25 14.50 -27.72
N ALA A 332 8.08 14.50 -28.76
CA ALA A 332 8.33 15.71 -29.55
C ALA A 332 7.03 16.17 -30.24
N VAL A 333 6.88 17.49 -30.41
CA VAL A 333 5.71 18.08 -31.09
C VAL A 333 5.64 17.68 -32.54
#